data_AF-A0A428SYR7-F1
#
_entry.id   AF-A0A428SYR7-F1
#
_cell.length_a   1.000
_cell.length_b   1.000
_cell.length_c   1.000
_cell.angle_alpha   90.00
_cell.angle_beta   90.00
_cell.angle_gamma   90.00
#
_symmetry.space_group_name_H-M   'P 1'
#
loop_
_entity.id
_entity.type
_entity.pdbx_description
1 polymer ?
#
loop_
_entity_poly.entity_id
_entity_poly.type
_entity_poly.pdbx_seq_one_letter_code
_entity_poly.pdbx_strand_id
1 'polypeptide(L)'
;MAPLLTFAQLEQAALYVVRLIADIPGLENTRLAIIGDLAVTKYLPNHGRPASIDLVISKSSSPGRVRKEIVGHPITPLIEKSGAVFYRHTSGWEIEVKLIPDWLCPYLPASARRVRDVTGEATLPYTSLQDLIVFKMDACGLHENDASKRRDACDAAALLELASEHGALNLDEDQAERAEEALADMVEFSDPEHDKNWWQRCLGMVSDKPRTPQEILSDLADRPHDGFFLSLIHPLVHLSSFLLREHPLLHFFHLFQKNGRPRKMSVTKKTPRHKRHTSISGLEVHMHRLDLERPASPGIALTNRI
;
A
#
# COMPACT_ATOMS: atom_id res chain seq x y z
N MET A 1 -21.40 19.40 -18.04
CA MET A 1 -20.49 18.30 -17.67
C MET A 1 -19.13 18.92 -17.39
N ALA A 2 -18.47 18.59 -16.29
CA ALA A 2 -17.11 19.07 -16.04
C ALA A 2 -16.16 18.53 -17.12
N PRO A 3 -15.22 19.34 -17.63
CA PRO A 3 -14.28 18.89 -18.66
C PRO A 3 -13.42 17.73 -18.15
N LEU A 4 -13.16 16.76 -19.02
CA LEU A 4 -12.22 15.68 -18.71
C LEU A 4 -10.81 16.26 -18.63
N LEU A 5 -10.17 16.15 -17.48
CA LEU A 5 -8.80 16.61 -17.30
C LEU A 5 -7.82 15.64 -17.94
N THR A 6 -6.86 16.17 -18.70
CA THR A 6 -5.77 15.37 -19.26
C THR A 6 -4.73 15.08 -18.19
N PHE A 7 -3.94 14.01 -18.38
CA PHE A 7 -2.83 13.70 -17.48
C PHE A 7 -1.86 14.89 -17.34
N ALA A 8 -1.51 15.54 -18.45
CA ALA A 8 -0.64 16.72 -18.44
C ALA A 8 -1.21 17.89 -17.62
N GLN A 9 -2.53 18.13 -17.65
CA GLN A 9 -3.16 19.16 -16.82
C GLN A 9 -3.05 18.84 -15.32
N LEU A 10 -3.18 17.56 -14.97
CA LEU A 10 -3.05 17.09 -13.60
C LEU A 10 -1.58 17.15 -13.12
N GLU A 11 -0.62 16.78 -13.97
CA GLU A 11 0.81 16.93 -13.66
C GLU A 11 1.19 18.40 -13.44
N GLN A 12 0.66 19.31 -14.25
CA GLN A 12 0.85 20.75 -14.09
C GLN A 12 0.26 21.27 -12.78
N ALA A 13 -0.95 20.83 -12.43
CA ALA A 13 -1.54 21.16 -11.13
C ALA A 13 -0.71 20.62 -9.97
N ALA A 14 -0.25 19.36 -10.05
CA ALA A 14 0.61 18.77 -9.03
C ALA A 14 1.93 19.54 -8.88
N LEU A 15 2.59 19.88 -9.99
CA LEU A 15 3.79 20.69 -9.99
C LEU A 15 3.57 22.07 -9.38
N TYR A 16 2.45 22.72 -9.71
CA TYR A 16 2.10 24.00 -9.11
C TYR A 16 1.98 23.89 -7.59
N VAL A 17 1.25 22.89 -7.08
CA VAL A 17 1.10 22.66 -5.64
C VAL A 17 2.45 22.40 -4.98
N VAL A 18 3.31 21.58 -5.58
CA VAL A 18 4.65 21.29 -5.05
C VAL A 18 5.51 22.56 -4.98
N ARG A 19 5.49 23.39 -6.03
CA ARG A 19 6.21 24.67 -6.05
C ARG A 19 5.67 25.66 -5.02
N LEU A 20 4.35 25.73 -4.88
CA LEU A 20 3.70 26.55 -3.87
C LEU A 20 4.16 26.17 -2.45
N ILE A 21 4.27 24.87 -2.15
CA ILE A 21 4.83 24.39 -0.87
C ILE A 21 6.30 24.81 -0.73
N ALA A 22 7.09 24.71 -1.81
CA ALA A 22 8.50 25.08 -1.79
C ALA A 22 8.74 26.57 -1.57
N ASP A 23 7.83 27.43 -2.04
CA ASP A 23 7.91 28.89 -1.93
C ASP A 23 7.55 29.40 -0.52
N ILE A 24 6.92 28.57 0.31
CA ILE A 24 6.54 28.94 1.68
C ILE A 24 7.75 28.80 2.63
N PRO A 25 8.16 29.88 3.31
CA PRO A 25 9.28 29.83 4.25
C PRO A 25 9.09 28.79 5.36
N GLY A 26 10.09 27.92 5.51
CA GLY A 26 10.10 26.85 6.51
C GLY A 26 9.35 25.59 6.07
N LEU A 27 8.89 25.51 4.82
CA LEU A 27 8.33 24.30 4.20
C LEU A 27 9.18 23.76 3.04
N GLU A 28 10.27 24.45 2.65
CA GLU A 28 11.11 24.10 1.50
C GLU A 28 11.78 22.72 1.61
N ASN A 29 11.96 22.23 2.83
CA ASN A 29 12.52 20.91 3.13
C ASN A 29 11.47 19.81 3.32
N THR A 30 10.18 20.12 3.13
CA THR A 30 9.09 19.14 3.18
C THR A 30 9.35 18.03 2.19
N ARG A 31 9.35 16.78 2.65
CA ARG A 31 9.46 15.62 1.76
C ARG A 31 8.08 15.13 1.37
N LEU A 32 7.86 14.91 0.08
CA LEU A 32 6.62 14.35 -0.43
C LEU A 32 6.85 13.41 -1.61
N ALA A 33 5.85 12.57 -1.88
CA ALA A 33 5.72 11.81 -3.11
C ALA A 33 4.27 11.88 -3.63
N ILE A 34 4.09 11.74 -4.95
CA ILE A 34 2.79 11.60 -5.59
C ILE A 34 2.39 10.12 -5.54
N ILE A 35 1.22 9.85 -4.98
CA ILE A 35 0.60 8.53 -4.86
C ILE A 35 -0.82 8.56 -5.45
N GLY A 36 -1.60 7.51 -5.23
CA GLY A 36 -3.03 7.48 -5.53
C GLY A 36 -3.34 7.60 -7.02
N ASP A 37 -4.48 8.20 -7.35
CA ASP A 37 -5.06 8.08 -8.70
C ASP A 37 -4.17 8.71 -9.78
N LEU A 38 -3.51 9.85 -9.50
CA LEU A 38 -2.58 10.45 -10.45
C LEU A 38 -1.37 9.54 -10.73
N ALA A 39 -0.87 8.85 -9.70
CA ALA A 39 0.21 7.88 -9.88
C ALA A 39 -0.27 6.63 -10.64
N VAL A 40 -1.50 6.16 -10.41
CA VAL A 40 -2.11 5.06 -11.16
C VAL A 40 -2.16 5.41 -12.65
N THR A 41 -2.69 6.57 -13.01
CA THR A 41 -2.80 7.00 -14.42
C THR A 41 -1.44 7.16 -15.11
N LYS A 42 -0.38 7.49 -14.36
CA LYS A 42 0.97 7.51 -14.93
C LYS A 42 1.41 6.15 -15.46
N TYR A 43 1.13 5.07 -14.72
CA TYR A 43 1.48 3.71 -15.10
C TYR A 43 0.45 3.06 -16.02
N LEU A 44 -0.82 3.41 -15.83
CA LEU A 44 -1.98 2.86 -16.52
C LEU A 44 -2.81 4.00 -17.15
N PRO A 45 -2.36 4.62 -18.25
CA PRO A 45 -3.00 5.82 -18.82
C PRO A 45 -4.44 5.64 -19.30
N ASN A 46 -4.87 4.39 -19.52
CA ASN A 46 -6.24 4.04 -19.90
C ASN A 46 -7.08 3.49 -18.72
N HIS A 47 -6.54 3.51 -17.50
CA HIS A 47 -7.17 2.94 -16.32
C HIS A 47 -7.77 4.05 -15.44
N GLY A 48 -9.09 4.03 -15.33
CA GLY A 48 -9.83 4.97 -14.49
C GLY A 48 -9.69 6.43 -14.93
N ARG A 49 -10.18 7.33 -14.08
CA ARG A 49 -10.02 8.78 -14.21
C ARG A 49 -9.54 9.32 -12.87
N PRO A 50 -8.49 10.16 -12.84
CA PRO A 50 -8.04 10.75 -11.59
C PRO A 50 -9.13 11.59 -10.94
N ALA A 51 -9.48 11.23 -9.71
CA ALA A 51 -10.41 12.02 -8.90
C ALA A 51 -9.68 13.06 -8.03
N SER A 52 -8.42 12.79 -7.69
CA SER A 52 -7.60 13.66 -6.85
C SER A 52 -6.10 13.59 -7.18
N ILE A 53 -5.37 14.59 -6.70
CA ILE A 53 -3.92 14.61 -6.61
C ILE A 53 -3.56 14.26 -5.18
N ASP A 54 -3.01 13.07 -4.97
CA ASP A 54 -2.70 12.55 -3.65
C ASP A 54 -1.20 12.68 -3.36
N LEU A 55 -0.86 13.44 -2.31
CA LEU A 55 0.51 13.69 -1.90
C LEU A 55 0.75 13.08 -0.53
N VAL A 56 1.63 12.08 -0.44
CA VAL A 56 2.11 11.61 0.86
C VAL A 56 3.18 12.58 1.38
N ILE A 57 3.05 13.05 2.61
CA ILE A 57 3.93 14.06 3.22
C ILE A 57 4.58 13.49 4.47
N SER A 58 5.89 13.71 4.59
CA SER A 58 6.66 13.31 5.77
C SER A 58 6.17 13.98 7.06
N LYS A 59 6.15 13.25 8.18
CA LYS A 59 5.76 13.74 9.51
C LYS A 59 6.47 14.99 10.00
N SER A 60 7.67 15.27 9.47
CA SER A 60 8.43 16.49 9.81
C SER A 60 7.72 17.77 9.38
N SER A 61 6.81 17.67 8.41
CA SER A 61 5.99 18.78 7.91
C SER A 61 4.53 18.47 8.23
N SER A 62 4.05 18.95 9.39
CA SER A 62 2.65 18.79 9.82
C SER A 62 1.68 19.04 8.64
N PRO A 63 0.89 18.05 8.18
CA PRO A 63 -0.02 18.23 7.04
C PRO A 63 -1.01 19.36 7.25
N GLY A 64 -1.48 19.56 8.49
CA GLY A 64 -2.35 20.68 8.85
C GLY A 64 -1.66 22.04 8.69
N ARG A 65 -0.37 22.13 9.03
CA ARG A 65 0.44 23.33 8.76
C ARG A 65 0.58 23.55 7.25
N VAL A 66 0.96 22.51 6.50
CA VAL A 66 1.12 22.62 5.03
C VAL A 66 -0.19 23.08 4.40
N ARG A 67 -1.32 22.44 4.73
CA ARG A 67 -2.67 22.83 4.27
C ARG A 67 -2.97 24.29 4.56
N LYS A 68 -2.81 24.72 5.81
CA LYS A 68 -3.10 26.09 6.23
C LYS A 68 -2.26 27.11 5.45
N GLU A 69 -0.97 26.85 5.28
CA GLU A 69 -0.06 27.78 4.62
C GLU A 69 -0.31 27.85 3.10
N ILE A 70 -0.55 26.71 2.43
CA ILE A 70 -0.81 26.71 0.98
C ILE A 70 -2.17 27.34 0.62
N VAL A 71 -3.19 27.18 1.48
CA VAL A 71 -4.50 27.82 1.32
C VAL A 71 -4.45 29.30 1.72
N GLY A 72 -3.60 29.68 2.67
CA GLY A 72 -3.40 31.06 3.10
C GLY A 72 -2.47 31.87 2.19
N HIS A 73 -1.79 31.24 1.23
CA HIS A 73 -0.78 31.91 0.42
C HIS A 73 -1.40 32.95 -0.55
N PRO A 74 -0.86 34.19 -0.65
CA PRO A 74 -1.53 35.29 -1.37
C PRO A 74 -1.87 35.04 -2.84
N ILE A 75 -1.09 34.20 -3.52
CA ILE A 75 -1.27 33.86 -4.94
C ILE A 75 -1.88 32.48 -5.16
N THR A 76 -2.41 31.84 -4.10
CA THR A 76 -2.85 30.46 -4.19
C THR A 76 -4.06 30.27 -5.11
N PRO A 77 -4.04 29.26 -6.01
CA PRO A 77 -5.21 28.79 -6.73
C PRO A 77 -6.00 27.75 -5.92
N LEU A 78 -5.56 27.45 -4.68
CA LEU A 78 -6.21 26.48 -3.82
C LEU A 78 -7.41 27.09 -3.10
N ILE A 79 -8.49 26.34 -3.04
CA ILE A 79 -9.72 26.73 -2.36
C ILE A 79 -10.19 25.60 -1.44
N GLU A 80 -10.77 25.95 -0.30
CA GLU A 80 -11.39 24.99 0.60
C GLU A 80 -12.90 24.89 0.35
N LYS A 81 -13.41 23.67 0.23
CA LYS A 81 -14.84 23.36 0.11
C LYS A 81 -15.16 22.16 0.98
N SER A 82 -16.08 22.32 1.91
CA SER A 82 -16.57 21.23 2.77
C SER A 82 -15.45 20.42 3.45
N GLY A 83 -14.38 21.09 3.90
CA GLY A 83 -13.24 20.44 4.56
C GLY A 83 -12.18 19.85 3.61
N ALA A 84 -12.39 19.87 2.29
CA ALA A 84 -11.42 19.42 1.29
C ALA A 84 -10.75 20.60 0.57
N VAL A 85 -9.51 20.41 0.13
CA VAL A 85 -8.72 21.40 -0.61
C VAL A 85 -8.79 21.06 -2.10
N PHE A 86 -9.07 22.04 -2.94
CA PHE A 86 -9.16 21.90 -4.38
C PHE A 86 -8.20 22.87 -5.06
N TYR A 87 -7.47 22.39 -6.07
CA TYR A 87 -6.79 23.25 -7.01
C TYR A 87 -7.77 23.73 -8.07
N ARG A 88 -7.90 25.06 -8.24
CA ARG A 88 -8.74 25.67 -9.27
C ARG A 88 -7.89 26.33 -10.34
N HIS A 89 -7.97 25.78 -11.55
CA HIS A 89 -7.29 26.35 -12.71
C HIS A 89 -8.00 27.61 -13.22
N THR A 90 -7.28 28.49 -13.92
CA THR A 90 -7.81 29.74 -14.48
C THR A 90 -8.91 29.53 -15.53
N SER A 91 -8.94 28.37 -16.20
CA SER A 91 -10.02 27.96 -17.10
C SER A 91 -11.22 27.32 -16.40
N GLY A 92 -11.27 27.33 -15.07
CA GLY A 92 -12.46 27.05 -14.27
C GLY A 92 -12.67 25.60 -13.85
N TRP A 93 -11.79 24.68 -14.26
CA TRP A 93 -11.82 23.30 -13.74
C TRP A 93 -11.13 23.21 -12.38
N GLU A 94 -11.53 22.19 -11.62
CA GLU A 94 -11.05 21.94 -10.27
C GLU A 94 -10.68 20.47 -10.09
N ILE A 95 -9.67 20.21 -9.26
CA ILE A 95 -9.26 18.86 -8.84
C ILE A 95 -8.96 18.87 -7.35
N GLU A 96 -9.39 17.83 -6.63
CA GLU A 96 -9.08 17.70 -5.20
C GLU A 96 -7.58 17.45 -5.00
N VAL A 97 -7.01 18.08 -3.98
CA VAL A 97 -5.62 17.89 -3.56
C VAL A 97 -5.62 17.33 -2.14
N LYS A 98 -5.16 16.09 -1.99
CA LYS A 98 -5.10 15.40 -0.70
C LYS A 98 -3.68 15.41 -0.16
N LEU A 99 -3.52 15.93 1.04
CA LEU A 99 -2.26 15.85 1.79
C LEU A 99 -2.38 14.70 2.80
N ILE A 100 -1.74 13.58 2.49
CA ILE A 100 -1.81 12.36 3.27
C ILE A 100 -0.56 12.29 4.16
N PRO A 101 -0.69 12.29 5.50
CA PRO A 101 0.45 12.07 6.35
C PRO A 101 1.05 10.67 6.17
N ASP A 102 2.38 10.57 6.24
CA ASP A 102 3.11 9.30 6.16
C ASP A 102 2.67 8.24 7.19
N TRP A 103 2.14 8.62 8.35
CA TRP A 103 1.62 7.68 9.35
C TRP A 103 0.28 7.03 8.99
N LEU A 104 -0.42 7.54 7.97
CA LEU A 104 -1.59 6.90 7.37
C LEU A 104 -1.22 5.99 6.20
N CYS A 105 0.04 5.99 5.77
CA CYS A 105 0.54 5.10 4.73
C CYS A 105 1.31 3.92 5.36
N PRO A 106 1.56 2.84 4.61
CA PRO A 106 2.39 1.72 5.06
C PRO A 106 3.78 2.18 5.51
N TYR A 107 4.34 3.14 4.78
CA TYR A 107 5.63 3.78 4.99
C TYR A 107 5.70 5.06 4.14
N LEU A 108 6.76 5.87 4.28
CA LEU A 108 7.06 6.95 3.33
C LEU A 108 7.86 6.36 2.16
N PRO A 109 7.43 6.49 0.89
CA PRO A 109 8.09 5.81 -0.22
C PRO A 109 9.50 6.38 -0.44
N ALA A 110 10.42 5.53 -0.92
CA ALA A 110 11.81 5.92 -1.15
C ALA A 110 11.95 7.05 -2.18
N SER A 111 10.97 7.19 -3.09
CA SER A 111 10.92 8.26 -4.07
C SER A 111 10.56 9.64 -3.49
N ALA A 112 10.17 9.73 -2.21
CA ALA A 112 9.81 10.98 -1.59
C ALA A 112 11.00 11.94 -1.52
N ARG A 113 10.85 13.12 -2.14
CA ARG A 113 11.90 14.14 -2.29
C ARG A 113 11.50 15.44 -1.61
N ARG A 114 12.49 16.26 -1.27
CA ARG A 114 12.23 17.61 -0.77
C ARG A 114 11.61 18.45 -1.87
N VAL A 115 10.59 19.22 -1.54
CA VAL A 115 9.88 20.06 -2.52
C VAL A 115 10.79 21.04 -3.26
N ARG A 116 11.81 21.59 -2.60
CA ARG A 116 12.80 22.48 -3.22
C ARG A 116 13.65 21.82 -4.32
N ASP A 117 13.76 20.48 -4.30
CA ASP A 117 14.55 19.73 -5.27
C ASP A 117 13.71 19.37 -6.52
N VAL A 118 12.42 19.72 -6.55
CA VAL A 118 11.50 19.47 -7.67
C VAL A 118 11.46 20.69 -8.58
N THR A 119 12.18 20.62 -9.70
CA THR A 119 12.40 21.77 -10.61
C THR A 119 11.42 21.82 -11.78
N GLY A 120 10.73 20.72 -12.11
CA GLY A 120 9.75 20.63 -13.19
C GLY A 120 8.98 19.31 -13.22
N GLU A 121 8.13 19.13 -14.23
CA GLU A 121 7.24 17.97 -14.39
C GLU A 121 8.02 16.64 -14.37
N ALA A 122 9.14 16.57 -15.12
CA ALA A 122 10.02 15.39 -15.18
C ALA A 122 10.68 15.03 -13.83
N THR A 123 10.67 15.94 -12.85
CA THR A 123 11.25 15.73 -11.52
C THR A 123 10.21 15.49 -10.44
N LEU A 124 8.91 15.44 -10.80
CA LEU A 124 7.85 15.14 -9.86
C LEU A 124 8.12 13.80 -9.16
N PRO A 125 8.08 13.75 -7.82
CA PRO A 125 8.45 12.57 -7.06
C PRO A 125 7.31 11.55 -7.03
N TYR A 126 7.02 10.92 -8.17
CA TYR A 126 6.07 9.81 -8.21
C TYR A 126 6.57 8.64 -7.38
N THR A 127 5.65 7.98 -6.68
CA THR A 127 5.92 6.69 -6.04
C THR A 127 6.33 5.64 -7.07
N SER A 128 7.13 4.66 -6.65
CA SER A 128 7.53 3.56 -7.54
C SER A 128 6.31 2.67 -7.86
N LEU A 129 6.38 1.89 -8.93
CA LEU A 129 5.31 0.95 -9.28
C LEU A 129 5.05 -0.07 -8.14
N GLN A 130 6.13 -0.58 -7.54
CA GLN A 130 6.07 -1.51 -6.40
C GLN A 130 5.39 -0.86 -5.19
N ASP A 131 5.83 0.35 -4.81
CA ASP A 131 5.23 1.06 -3.69
C ASP A 131 3.75 1.39 -3.97
N LEU A 132 3.40 1.75 -5.21
CA LEU A 132 2.01 2.06 -5.55
C LEU A 132 1.09 0.85 -5.37
N ILE A 133 1.56 -0.35 -5.74
CA ILE A 133 0.81 -1.61 -5.53
C ILE A 133 0.56 -1.81 -4.04
N VAL A 134 1.61 -1.74 -3.21
CA VAL A 134 1.49 -1.92 -1.75
C VAL A 134 0.57 -0.88 -1.14
N PHE A 135 0.65 0.38 -1.58
CA PHE A 135 -0.22 1.46 -1.09
C PHE A 135 -1.69 1.23 -1.45
N LYS A 136 -1.99 0.75 -2.67
CA LYS A 136 -3.35 0.43 -3.07
C LYS A 136 -3.90 -0.77 -2.31
N MET A 137 -3.06 -1.78 -2.07
CA MET A 137 -3.42 -2.91 -1.21
C MET A 137 -3.76 -2.47 0.22
N ASP A 138 -2.92 -1.65 0.84
CA ASP A 138 -3.19 -1.13 2.19
C ASP A 138 -4.45 -0.24 2.25
N ALA A 139 -4.62 0.65 1.26
CA ALA A 139 -5.79 1.53 1.16
C ALA A 139 -7.11 0.75 1.08
N CYS A 140 -7.13 -0.39 0.39
CA CYS A 140 -8.30 -1.27 0.30
C CYS A 140 -8.83 -1.68 1.69
N GLY A 141 -7.94 -2.01 2.62
CA GLY A 141 -8.31 -2.37 3.99
C GLY A 141 -8.78 -1.20 4.87
N LEU A 142 -8.52 0.05 4.45
CA LEU A 142 -8.81 1.26 5.23
C LEU A 142 -10.12 1.94 4.84
N HIS A 143 -10.64 1.71 3.64
CA HIS A 143 -11.89 2.32 3.20
C HIS A 143 -13.12 1.73 3.89
N GLU A 144 -14.06 2.60 4.28
CA GLU A 144 -15.33 2.18 4.88
C GLU A 144 -16.34 1.68 3.84
N ASN A 145 -16.20 2.06 2.57
CA ASN A 145 -17.15 1.75 1.51
C ASN A 145 -16.57 0.76 0.49
N ASP A 146 -17.37 -0.26 0.14
CA ASP A 146 -16.96 -1.32 -0.78
C ASP A 146 -16.61 -0.82 -2.18
N ALA A 147 -17.19 0.30 -2.63
CA ALA A 147 -16.88 0.86 -3.95
C ALA A 147 -15.42 1.35 -4.03
N SER A 148 -14.93 2.01 -2.97
CA SER A 148 -13.53 2.42 -2.88
C SER A 148 -12.62 1.22 -2.71
N LYS A 149 -13.01 0.24 -1.87
CA LYS A 149 -12.25 -1.01 -1.72
C LYS A 149 -12.06 -1.76 -3.03
N ARG A 150 -13.15 -1.94 -3.80
CA ARG A 150 -13.11 -2.58 -5.13
C ARG A 150 -12.24 -1.80 -6.11
N ARG A 151 -12.30 -0.47 -6.09
CA ARG A 151 -11.45 0.37 -6.93
C ARG A 151 -9.98 0.18 -6.59
N ASP A 152 -9.60 0.23 -5.31
CA ASP A 152 -8.20 0.03 -4.93
C ASP A 152 -7.73 -1.40 -5.22
N ALA A 153 -8.62 -2.39 -5.06
CA ALA A 153 -8.33 -3.77 -5.46
C ALA A 153 -8.09 -3.90 -6.98
N CYS A 154 -8.94 -3.27 -7.79
CA CYS A 154 -8.83 -3.23 -9.25
C CYS A 154 -7.56 -2.50 -9.71
N ASP A 155 -7.27 -1.32 -9.15
CA ASP A 155 -6.07 -0.54 -9.43
C ASP A 155 -4.81 -1.36 -9.10
N ALA A 156 -4.75 -1.96 -7.90
CA ALA A 156 -3.62 -2.78 -7.48
C ALA A 156 -3.44 -4.02 -8.38
N ALA A 157 -4.53 -4.68 -8.78
CA ALA A 157 -4.47 -5.85 -9.64
C ALA A 157 -3.91 -5.48 -11.02
N ALA A 158 -4.42 -4.42 -11.63
CA ALA A 158 -3.95 -3.94 -12.93
C ALA A 158 -2.47 -3.47 -12.88
N LEU A 159 -2.07 -2.81 -11.79
CA LEU A 159 -0.67 -2.43 -11.59
C LEU A 159 0.23 -3.65 -11.38
N LEU A 160 -0.25 -4.66 -10.67
CA LEU A 160 0.49 -5.90 -10.44
C LEU A 160 0.61 -6.73 -11.71
N GLU A 161 -0.42 -6.78 -12.56
CA GLU A 161 -0.34 -7.38 -13.90
C GLU A 161 0.74 -6.70 -14.75
N LEU A 162 0.74 -5.36 -14.79
CA LEU A 162 1.78 -4.59 -15.48
C LEU A 162 3.17 -4.90 -14.92
N ALA A 163 3.31 -4.95 -13.59
CA ALA A 163 4.58 -5.20 -12.94
C ALA A 163 5.07 -6.64 -13.12
N SER A 164 4.15 -7.60 -13.28
CA SER A 164 4.45 -9.03 -13.35
C SER A 164 4.57 -9.59 -14.76
N GLU A 165 4.46 -8.75 -15.79
CA GLU A 165 4.61 -9.13 -17.21
C GLU A 165 5.92 -9.91 -17.47
N HIS A 166 6.98 -9.59 -16.72
CA HIS A 166 8.32 -10.18 -16.90
C HIS A 166 8.75 -11.11 -15.74
N GLY A 167 7.86 -11.41 -14.80
CA GLY A 167 8.15 -12.25 -13.63
C GLY A 167 7.52 -11.73 -12.34
N ALA A 168 7.57 -12.52 -11.27
CA ALA A 168 7.02 -12.12 -9.98
C ALA A 168 7.66 -10.84 -9.43
N LEU A 169 6.88 -10.07 -8.68
CA LEU A 169 7.35 -8.84 -8.07
C LEU A 169 8.42 -9.14 -7.00
N ASN A 170 9.51 -8.38 -7.00
CA ASN A 170 10.52 -8.45 -5.96
C ASN A 170 10.22 -7.41 -4.87
N LEU A 171 9.45 -7.81 -3.87
CA LEU A 171 9.15 -7.01 -2.69
C LEU A 171 10.27 -7.17 -1.64
N ASP A 172 10.62 -6.08 -0.97
CA ASP A 172 11.42 -6.18 0.25
C ASP A 172 10.60 -6.76 1.41
N GLU A 173 11.26 -7.04 2.55
CA GLU A 173 10.61 -7.67 3.71
C GLU A 173 9.45 -6.83 4.27
N ASP A 174 9.62 -5.51 4.34
CA ASP A 174 8.59 -4.60 4.86
C ASP A 174 7.39 -4.53 3.88
N GLN A 175 7.66 -4.45 2.58
CA GLN A 175 6.63 -4.45 1.53
C GLN A 175 5.87 -5.77 1.50
N ALA A 176 6.56 -6.90 1.61
CA ALA A 176 5.96 -8.22 1.61
C ALA A 176 5.05 -8.43 2.84
N GLU A 177 5.50 -8.00 4.03
CA GLU A 177 4.68 -8.03 5.24
C GLU A 177 3.38 -7.24 5.03
N ARG A 178 3.47 -6.00 4.52
CA ARG A 178 2.29 -5.15 4.31
C ARG A 178 1.34 -5.72 3.26
N ALA A 179 1.88 -6.26 2.17
CA ALA A 179 1.08 -6.93 1.16
C ALA A 179 0.38 -8.20 1.70
N GLU A 180 1.05 -8.97 2.58
CA GLU A 180 0.46 -10.15 3.22
C GLU A 180 -0.69 -9.76 4.17
N GLU A 181 -0.51 -8.70 4.96
CA GLU A 181 -1.55 -8.18 5.86
C GLU A 181 -2.81 -7.70 5.13
N ALA A 182 -2.65 -7.13 3.93
CA ALA A 182 -3.74 -6.63 3.10
C ALA A 182 -4.42 -7.73 2.25
N LEU A 183 -3.80 -8.90 2.10
CA LEU A 183 -4.20 -9.92 1.13
C LEU A 183 -5.65 -10.40 1.30
N ALA A 184 -6.16 -10.46 2.54
CA ALA A 184 -7.53 -10.88 2.80
C ALA A 184 -8.57 -9.90 2.21
N ASP A 185 -8.37 -8.60 2.43
CA ASP A 185 -9.22 -7.55 1.84
C ASP A 185 -9.10 -7.57 0.31
N MET A 186 -7.89 -7.78 -0.21
CA MET A 186 -7.67 -7.84 -1.66
C MET A 186 -8.47 -8.96 -2.33
N VAL A 187 -8.45 -10.16 -1.76
CA VAL A 187 -9.20 -11.31 -2.29
C VAL A 187 -10.72 -11.14 -2.16
N GLU A 188 -11.18 -10.43 -1.12
CA GLU A 188 -12.60 -10.15 -0.92
C GLU A 188 -13.15 -9.16 -1.95
N PHE A 189 -12.36 -8.15 -2.33
CA PHE A 189 -12.81 -7.04 -3.18
C PHE A 189 -12.25 -7.05 -4.61
N SER A 190 -11.41 -8.00 -4.99
CA SER A 190 -10.94 -8.19 -6.36
C SER A 190 -11.95 -8.94 -7.23
N ASP A 191 -11.71 -8.96 -8.55
CA ASP A 191 -12.48 -9.81 -9.45
C ASP A 191 -12.26 -11.29 -9.11
N PRO A 192 -13.24 -12.18 -9.38
CA PRO A 192 -13.14 -13.60 -9.04
C PRO A 192 -11.95 -14.34 -9.68
N GLU A 193 -11.38 -13.79 -10.75
CA GLU A 193 -10.21 -14.32 -11.45
C GLU A 193 -8.91 -14.06 -10.68
N HIS A 194 -8.88 -13.05 -9.81
CA HIS A 194 -7.74 -12.68 -8.97
C HIS A 194 -7.83 -13.35 -7.59
N ASP A 195 -7.79 -14.69 -7.57
CA ASP A 195 -7.84 -15.46 -6.33
C ASP A 195 -6.58 -15.26 -5.45
N LYS A 196 -6.61 -15.81 -4.23
CA LYS A 196 -5.47 -15.73 -3.30
C LYS A 196 -4.17 -16.26 -3.93
N ASN A 197 -4.24 -17.34 -4.71
CA ASN A 197 -3.07 -17.94 -5.34
C ASN A 197 -2.50 -17.01 -6.41
N TRP A 198 -3.36 -16.33 -7.16
CA TRP A 198 -2.97 -15.34 -8.14
C TRP A 198 -2.17 -14.21 -7.50
N TRP A 199 -2.72 -13.59 -6.45
CA TRP A 199 -2.03 -12.55 -5.70
C TRP A 199 -0.68 -13.01 -5.17
N GLN A 200 -0.64 -14.14 -4.45
CA GLN A 200 0.60 -14.65 -3.86
C GLN A 200 1.68 -14.96 -4.89
N ARG A 201 1.29 -15.51 -6.05
CA ARG A 201 2.23 -15.81 -7.15
C ARG A 201 2.79 -14.53 -7.76
N CYS A 202 1.92 -13.58 -8.10
CA CYS A 202 2.32 -12.33 -8.73
C CYS A 202 3.16 -11.44 -7.79
N LEU A 203 2.87 -11.48 -6.48
CA LEU A 203 3.64 -10.79 -5.44
C LEU A 203 4.95 -11.50 -5.05
N GLY A 204 5.27 -12.67 -5.63
CA GLY A 204 6.49 -13.42 -5.30
C GLY A 204 6.47 -14.06 -3.90
N MET A 205 5.30 -14.20 -3.29
CA MET A 205 5.13 -14.79 -1.94
C MET A 205 5.10 -16.31 -1.95
N VAL A 206 4.98 -16.94 -3.13
CA VAL A 206 5.08 -18.39 -3.27
C VAL A 206 6.54 -18.76 -3.48
N SER A 207 7.10 -19.55 -2.57
CA SER A 207 8.43 -20.12 -2.75
C SER A 207 8.38 -21.16 -3.87
N ASP A 208 9.18 -20.99 -4.93
CA ASP A 208 9.40 -22.01 -5.99
C ASP A 208 10.12 -23.27 -5.50
N LYS A 209 10.18 -23.49 -4.18
CA LYS A 209 10.70 -24.74 -3.63
C LYS A 209 9.72 -25.86 -4.01
N PRO A 210 10.18 -26.94 -4.66
CA PRO A 210 9.32 -28.09 -4.92
C PRO A 210 8.73 -28.55 -3.59
N ARG A 211 7.39 -28.51 -3.52
CA ARG A 211 6.64 -28.93 -2.33
C ARG A 211 7.10 -30.33 -1.94
N THR A 212 7.43 -30.49 -0.67
CA THR A 212 7.74 -31.82 -0.16
C THR A 212 6.47 -32.67 -0.21
N PRO A 213 6.56 -33.99 -0.42
CA PRO A 213 5.40 -34.89 -0.35
C PRO A 213 4.60 -34.75 0.96
N GLN A 214 5.24 -34.29 2.04
CA GLN A 214 4.64 -34.08 3.34
C GLN A 214 3.69 -32.87 3.36
N GLU A 215 4.08 -31.75 2.74
CA GLU A 215 3.24 -30.55 2.61
C GLU A 215 2.01 -30.83 1.74
N ILE A 216 2.16 -31.61 0.66
CA ILE A 216 1.04 -32.02 -0.19
C ILE A 216 0.03 -32.88 0.59
N LEU A 217 0.51 -33.78 1.44
CA LEU A 217 -0.35 -34.64 2.26
C LEU A 217 -1.06 -33.88 3.38
N SER A 218 -0.42 -32.86 3.96
CA SER A 218 -1.04 -31.98 4.96
C SER A 218 -2.18 -31.14 4.36
N ASP A 219 -1.98 -30.55 3.18
CA ASP A 219 -3.02 -29.79 2.49
C ASP A 219 -4.24 -30.64 2.08
N LEU A 220 -4.03 -31.93 1.79
CA LEU A 220 -5.12 -32.87 1.52
C LEU A 220 -5.90 -33.24 2.80
N ALA A 221 -5.24 -33.27 3.95
CA ALA A 221 -5.84 -33.62 5.23
C ALA A 221 -6.68 -32.47 5.83
N ASP A 222 -6.36 -31.21 5.50
CA ASP A 222 -7.05 -30.02 6.00
C ASP A 222 -8.26 -29.58 5.14
N ARG A 223 -8.55 -30.30 4.05
CA ARG A 223 -9.79 -30.05 3.29
C ARG A 223 -11.00 -30.61 4.06
N PRO A 224 -12.03 -29.81 4.35
CA PRO A 224 -13.25 -30.34 4.94
C PRO A 224 -13.87 -31.37 3.99
N HIS A 225 -14.18 -32.54 4.53
CA HIS A 225 -14.88 -33.62 3.83
C HIS A 225 -16.32 -33.20 3.54
N ASP A 226 -16.54 -32.49 2.45
CA ASP A 226 -17.84 -32.52 1.78
C ASP A 226 -17.92 -33.86 1.04
N GLY A 227 -18.55 -34.81 1.72
CA GLY A 227 -18.73 -36.16 1.24
C GLY A 227 -19.54 -36.16 -0.04
N PHE A 228 -18.90 -36.47 -1.16
CA PHE A 228 -19.43 -37.27 -2.27
C PHE A 228 -18.25 -37.54 -3.20
N PHE A 229 -17.81 -38.79 -3.28
CA PHE A 229 -17.44 -39.53 -4.51
C PHE A 229 -16.83 -40.87 -4.13
N LEU A 230 -17.67 -41.90 -4.14
CA LEU A 230 -17.25 -43.27 -4.40
C LEU A 230 -17.13 -43.45 -5.92
N SER A 231 -15.99 -43.90 -6.41
CA SER A 231 -15.85 -45.10 -7.26
C SER A 231 -14.63 -45.04 -8.19
N LEU A 232 -14.08 -46.23 -8.44
CA LEU A 232 -12.94 -46.57 -9.30
C LEU A 232 -11.60 -46.28 -8.61
N ILE A 233 -10.88 -47.28 -8.11
CA ILE A 233 -10.13 -48.25 -8.93
C ILE A 233 -10.00 -49.59 -8.16
N HIS A 234 -10.35 -50.71 -8.81
CA HIS A 234 -9.99 -52.08 -8.40
C HIS A 234 -8.66 -52.52 -9.09
N PRO A 235 -7.97 -53.54 -8.56
CA PRO A 235 -6.56 -53.83 -8.83
C PRO A 235 -6.36 -54.85 -9.97
N LEU A 236 -5.20 -54.81 -10.62
CA LEU A 236 -4.75 -55.85 -11.55
C LEU A 236 -3.45 -56.49 -11.01
N VAL A 237 -3.55 -57.77 -10.66
CA VAL A 237 -2.44 -58.68 -10.33
C VAL A 237 -2.51 -59.86 -11.31
N HIS A 238 -1.32 -60.40 -11.65
CA HIS A 238 -0.98 -61.57 -12.47
C HIS A 238 -0.82 -61.31 -13.98
N LEU A 239 0.26 -61.73 -14.67
CA LEU A 239 1.02 -63.00 -14.56
C LEU A 239 2.46 -62.85 -15.17
N SER A 240 3.50 -63.35 -14.47
CA SER A 240 4.70 -64.16 -14.89
C SER A 240 5.41 -63.92 -16.24
N SER A 241 6.74 -64.07 -16.47
CA SER A 241 7.94 -64.61 -15.79
C SER A 241 9.14 -64.63 -16.79
N PHE A 242 10.38 -64.91 -16.32
CA PHE A 242 11.65 -65.22 -17.07
C PHE A 242 12.47 -64.00 -17.57
N LEU A 243 13.78 -63.77 -17.31
CA LEU A 243 14.96 -64.55 -16.83
C LEU A 243 16.05 -63.66 -16.16
N LEU A 244 16.59 -64.14 -15.02
CA LEU A 244 18.01 -64.30 -14.61
C LEU A 244 19.12 -63.24 -14.87
N ARG A 245 19.71 -62.72 -13.76
CA ARG A 245 21.14 -62.81 -13.31
C ARG A 245 21.39 -61.82 -12.13
N GLU A 246 21.67 -62.27 -10.89
CA GLU A 246 23.00 -62.53 -10.26
C GLU A 246 23.91 -61.27 -10.32
N HIS A 247 24.33 -60.54 -9.26
CA HIS A 247 24.85 -60.90 -7.92
C HIS A 247 24.75 -59.72 -6.91
N PRO A 248 24.94 -59.97 -5.59
CA PRO A 248 24.90 -59.00 -4.50
C PRO A 248 26.31 -58.63 -3.94
N LEU A 249 26.35 -57.74 -2.93
CA LEU A 249 27.22 -57.68 -1.72
C LEU A 249 27.47 -56.20 -1.29
N LEU A 250 26.95 -55.78 -0.12
CA LEU A 250 27.67 -55.50 1.15
C LEU A 250 28.53 -54.20 1.12
N HIS A 251 28.64 -53.31 2.11
CA HIS A 251 28.12 -53.11 3.48
C HIS A 251 28.74 -51.77 3.99
N PHE A 252 28.34 -51.29 5.18
CA PHE A 252 29.00 -50.27 6.05
C PHE A 252 28.76 -48.75 5.78
N PHE A 253 28.59 -47.82 6.74
CA PHE A 253 28.62 -47.73 8.23
C PHE A 253 27.45 -46.77 8.64
N HIS A 254 26.58 -47.05 9.62
CA HIS A 254 26.70 -46.87 11.09
C HIS A 254 26.46 -45.43 11.63
N LEU A 255 25.47 -45.37 12.54
CA LEU A 255 25.25 -44.44 13.65
C LEU A 255 25.71 -42.97 13.54
N PHE A 256 24.74 -42.07 13.63
CA PHE A 256 24.75 -41.07 14.71
C PHE A 256 23.35 -40.93 15.32
N GLN A 257 23.23 -41.36 16.56
CA GLN A 257 22.14 -41.04 17.47
C GLN A 257 22.80 -40.26 18.61
N LYS A 258 22.44 -38.98 18.82
CA LYS A 258 22.04 -38.43 20.13
C LYS A 258 22.00 -36.90 20.21
N ASN A 259 20.89 -36.47 20.81
CA ASN A 259 20.71 -35.34 21.73
C ASN A 259 20.41 -33.94 21.18
N GLY A 260 19.22 -33.42 21.54
CA GLY A 260 19.09 -31.97 21.76
C GLY A 260 17.69 -31.35 21.62
N ARG A 261 16.76 -31.71 22.52
CA ARG A 261 15.57 -30.94 23.00
C ARG A 261 14.64 -30.22 21.99
N PRO A 262 13.31 -30.42 22.07
CA PRO A 262 12.35 -29.57 21.37
C PRO A 262 12.25 -28.19 22.06
N ARG A 263 12.57 -27.10 21.35
CA ARG A 263 12.10 -25.76 21.74
C ARG A 263 10.60 -25.71 21.50
N LYS A 264 9.84 -25.68 22.60
CA LYS A 264 8.44 -25.25 22.60
C LYS A 264 8.38 -23.86 21.99
N MET A 265 7.81 -23.72 20.80
CA MET A 265 7.36 -22.42 20.33
C MET A 265 6.13 -22.05 21.16
N SER A 266 6.30 -21.04 22.01
CA SER A 266 5.20 -20.36 22.65
C SER A 266 4.30 -19.79 21.56
N VAL A 267 3.06 -20.26 21.52
CA VAL A 267 1.96 -19.60 20.83
C VAL A 267 1.80 -18.22 21.46
N THR A 268 2.43 -17.21 20.87
CA THR A 268 2.07 -15.82 21.11
C THR A 268 0.71 -15.62 20.48
N LYS A 269 -0.30 -15.54 21.34
CA LYS A 269 -1.65 -15.09 20.99
C LYS A 269 -1.54 -13.86 20.10
N LYS A 270 -1.95 -13.99 18.83
CA LYS A 270 -2.19 -12.86 17.93
C LYS A 270 -3.10 -11.89 18.67
N THR A 271 -2.59 -10.70 18.96
CA THR A 271 -3.42 -9.59 19.40
C THR A 271 -4.32 -9.21 18.22
N PRO A 272 -5.64 -9.12 18.41
CA PRO A 272 -6.54 -8.65 17.36
C PRO A 272 -6.13 -7.23 16.96
N ARG A 273 -6.00 -7.01 15.64
CA ARG A 273 -5.77 -5.70 15.01
C ARG A 273 -6.77 -4.73 15.62
N HIS A 274 -6.28 -3.74 16.37
CA HIS A 274 -7.08 -2.55 16.64
C HIS A 274 -7.40 -1.97 15.26
N LYS A 275 -8.65 -2.11 14.83
CA LYS A 275 -9.21 -1.32 13.74
C LYS A 275 -8.78 0.11 14.01
N ARG A 276 -7.91 0.67 13.16
CA ARG A 276 -7.69 2.11 13.12
C ARG A 276 -9.02 2.68 12.63
N HIS A 277 -9.96 2.88 13.55
CA HIS A 277 -11.20 3.60 13.28
C HIS A 277 -10.80 5.04 13.03
N THR A 278 -10.54 5.37 11.78
CA THR A 278 -10.48 6.74 11.31
C THR A 278 -11.68 6.96 10.44
N SER A 279 -12.79 7.38 11.06
CA SER A 279 -13.81 8.09 10.32
C SER A 279 -13.13 9.32 9.73
N ILE A 280 -12.95 9.33 8.42
CA ILE A 280 -12.32 10.44 7.68
C ILE A 280 -13.14 11.74 7.85
N SER A 281 -14.38 11.66 8.34
CA SER A 281 -15.23 12.79 8.72
C SER A 281 -15.00 13.35 10.13
N GLY A 282 -14.23 12.67 11.00
CA GLY A 282 -14.11 13.04 12.43
C GLY A 282 -12.78 13.66 12.86
N LEU A 283 -11.70 13.46 12.09
CA LEU A 283 -10.36 13.94 12.45
C LEU A 283 -10.17 15.46 12.29
N GLU A 284 -11.02 16.12 11.50
CA GLU A 284 -10.99 17.57 11.30
C GLU A 284 -11.45 18.35 12.56
N VAL A 285 -12.36 17.76 13.35
CA VAL A 285 -12.89 18.40 14.58
C VAL A 285 -11.89 18.31 15.75
N HIS A 286 -11.03 17.30 15.78
CA HIS A 286 -10.08 17.11 16.89
C HIS A 286 -8.84 18.01 16.78
N MET A 287 -8.46 18.41 15.55
CA MET A 287 -7.32 19.32 15.34
C MET A 287 -7.62 20.77 15.74
N HIS A 288 -8.87 21.23 15.68
CA HIS A 288 -9.25 22.57 16.13
C HIS A 288 -9.27 22.74 17.66
N ARG A 289 -9.22 21.65 18.43
CA ARG A 289 -9.38 21.70 19.89
C ARG A 289 -8.06 21.82 20.66
N LEU A 290 -6.91 21.71 20.00
CA LEU A 290 -5.59 21.77 20.67
C LEU A 290 -4.93 23.17 20.65
N ASP A 291 -5.56 24.18 20.06
CA ASP A 291 -5.00 25.55 19.95
C ASP A 291 -5.68 26.60 20.84
N LEU A 292 -6.55 26.21 21.76
CA LEU A 292 -7.17 27.11 22.74
C LEU A 292 -6.90 26.62 24.16
N GLU A 293 -5.74 27.02 24.70
CA GLU A 293 -5.58 27.56 26.05
C GLU A 293 -4.09 27.80 26.35
N ARG A 294 -3.59 28.99 26.00
CA ARG A 294 -2.50 29.62 26.75
C ARG A 294 -3.09 30.83 27.49
N PRO A 295 -3.13 30.82 28.83
CA PRO A 295 -3.51 32.02 29.56
C PRO A 295 -2.48 33.13 29.33
N ALA A 296 -2.97 34.32 29.02
CA ALA A 296 -2.19 35.53 28.92
C ALA A 296 -1.47 35.82 30.25
N SER A 297 -0.14 35.92 30.21
CA SER A 297 0.63 36.47 31.34
C SER A 297 0.39 37.98 31.44
N PRO A 298 0.13 38.53 32.64
CA PRO A 298 -0.09 39.98 32.80
C PRO A 298 1.23 40.74 32.61
N GLY A 299 1.18 41.79 31.80
CA GLY A 299 2.30 42.69 31.56
C GLY A 299 2.72 43.46 32.81
N ILE A 300 4.04 43.51 33.04
CA ILE A 300 4.65 44.45 33.97
C ILE A 300 5.08 45.66 33.16
N ALA A 301 4.39 46.79 33.40
CA ALA A 301 4.81 48.10 32.95
C ALA A 301 5.98 48.58 33.84
N LEU A 302 7.14 48.85 33.23
CA LEU A 302 8.18 49.65 33.86
C LEU A 302 8.22 51.00 33.16
N THR A 303 7.58 51.98 33.78
CA THR A 303 7.84 53.40 33.54
C THR A 303 9.16 53.77 34.20
N ASN A 304 10.10 54.31 33.43
CA ASN A 304 11.15 55.16 34.00
C ASN A 304 11.29 56.41 33.14
N ARG A 305 10.80 57.52 33.71
CA ARG A 305 11.27 58.89 33.45
C ARG A 305 12.27 59.21 34.57
N ILE A 306 13.51 59.48 34.20
CA ILE A 306 14.30 60.73 34.35
C ILE A 306 15.68 60.42 33.80
#